data_AF-A0A7C6MKK3-F1
#
_entry.id   AF-A0A7C6MKK3-F1
#
_cell.length_a   1.000
_cell.length_b   1.000
_cell.length_c   1.000
_cell.angle_alpha   90.00
_cell.angle_beta   90.00
_cell.angle_gamma   90.00
#
_symmetry.space_group_name_H-M   'P 1'
#
loop_
_entity.id
_entity.type
_entity.pdbx_description
1 polymer ?
#
loop_
_entity_poly.entity_id
_entity_poly.type
_entity_poly.pdbx_seq_one_letter_code
_entity_poly.pdbx_strand_id
1 'polypeptide(L)' 'MNIKSLLYIFVTPLVIWALDGVNINAIFKKNKIYQASILYIMICLSLSYLVVNFFMDFFNYTKII' A
#
# COMPACT_ATOMS: atom_id res chain seq x y z
N MET A 1 -20.85 1.37 5.94
CA MET A 1 -19.42 1.14 5.64
C MET A 1 -18.75 2.51 5.64
N ASN A 2 -17.67 2.71 6.39
CA ASN A 2 -17.01 4.01 6.49
C ASN A 2 -16.23 4.29 5.17
N ILE A 3 -16.21 5.51 4.65
CA ILE A 3 -15.54 5.85 3.37
C ILE A 3 -14.08 5.36 3.37
N LYS A 4 -13.42 5.48 4.53
CA LYS A 4 -12.07 4.97 4.76
C LYS A 4 -11.94 3.46 4.50
N SER A 5 -12.89 2.65 4.96
CA SER A 5 -12.86 1.19 4.73
C SER A 5 -13.04 0.82 3.26
N LEU A 6 -13.84 1.60 2.52
CA LEU A 6 -14.04 1.39 1.09
C LEU A 6 -12.76 1.70 0.31
N LEU A 7 -12.07 2.80 0.67
CA LEU A 7 -10.75 3.13 0.11
C LEU A 7 -9.72 2.02 0.35
N TYR A 8 -9.65 1.43 1.55
CA TYR A 8 -8.72 0.33 1.80
C TYR A 8 -8.96 -0.89 0.89
N ILE A 9 -10.21 -1.23 0.60
CA ILE A 9 -10.56 -2.37 -0.27
C ILE A 9 -10.07 -2.13 -1.71
N PHE A 10 -10.13 -0.89 -2.21
CA PHE A 10 -9.67 -0.55 -3.55
C PHE A 10 -8.16 -0.29 -3.62
N VAL A 11 -7.59 0.40 -2.65
CA VAL A 11 -6.19 0.83 -2.64
C VAL A 11 -5.24 -0.34 -2.37
N THR A 12 -5.60 -1.27 -1.48
CA THR A 12 -4.68 -2.36 -1.08
C THR A 12 -4.30 -3.26 -2.26
N PRO A 13 -5.25 -3.76 -3.09
CA PRO A 13 -4.91 -4.53 -4.29
C PRO A 13 -4.11 -3.72 -5.32
N LEU A 14 -4.39 -2.42 -5.47
CA LEU A 14 -3.64 -1.54 -6.36
C LEU A 14 -2.18 -1.39 -5.93
N VAL A 15 -1.92 -1.24 -4.63
CA VAL A 15 -0.57 -1.14 -4.08
C VAL A 15 0.22 -2.43 -4.27
N ILE A 16 -0.42 -3.59 -4.04
CA ILE A 16 0.21 -4.91 -4.29
C ILE A 16 0.58 -5.03 -5.77
N TRP A 17 -0.37 -4.76 -6.67
CA TRP A 17 -0.14 -4.81 -8.12
C TRP A 17 0.96 -3.83 -8.58
N ALA A 18 1.02 -2.63 -8.00
CA ALA A 18 2.07 -1.66 -8.29
C ALA A 18 3.45 -2.12 -7.80
N LEU A 19 3.53 -2.76 -6.62
CA LEU A 19 4.79 -3.29 -6.08
C LEU A 19 5.30 -4.49 -6.86
N ASP A 20 4.42 -5.29 -7.46
CA ASP A 20 4.83 -6.38 -8.35
C ASP A 20 5.56 -5.88 -9.61
N GLY A 21 5.35 -4.62 -10.01
CA GLY A 21 6.11 -3.96 -11.07
C GLY A 21 7.55 -3.61 -10.68
N VAL A 22 7.91 -3.66 -9.40
CA VAL A 22 9.25 -3.38 -8.90
C VAL A 22 10.08 -4.67 -8.93
N ASN A 23 11.33 -4.59 -9.40
CA ASN A 23 12.26 -5.72 -9.34
C ASN A 23 12.78 -5.96 -7.90
N ILE A 24 11.90 -6.47 -7.06
CA ILE A 24 12.10 -6.83 -5.66
C ILE A 24 13.31 -7.76 -5.51
N ASN A 25 13.47 -8.74 -6.40
CA ASN A 25 14.58 -9.70 -6.34
C ASN A 25 15.97 -9.06 -6.44
N ALA A 26 16.09 -7.89 -7.09
CA ALA A 26 17.34 -7.14 -7.14
C ALA A 26 17.62 -6.33 -5.85
N ILE A 27 16.57 -6.00 -5.09
CA ILE A 27 16.66 -5.18 -3.86
C ILE A 27 17.01 -6.06 -2.65
N PHE A 28 16.47 -7.27 -2.57
CA PHE A 28 16.67 -8.14 -1.42
C PHE A 28 17.97 -8.96 -1.47
N LYS A 29 18.57 -9.20 -0.31
CA LYS A 29 19.75 -10.07 -0.18
C LYS A 29 19.40 -11.51 -0.58
N LYS A 30 20.32 -12.17 -1.28
CA LYS A 30 20.21 -13.59 -1.65
C LYS A 30 19.99 -14.46 -0.39
N ASN A 31 19.18 -15.52 -0.51
CA ASN A 31 18.83 -16.48 0.55
C ASN A 31 18.08 -15.91 1.77
N LYS A 32 17.41 -14.75 1.65
CA LYS A 32 16.60 -14.15 2.72
C LYS A 32 15.10 -14.05 2.38
N ILE A 33 14.53 -15.16 1.92
CA ILE A 33 13.14 -15.24 1.43
C ILE A 33 12.14 -14.75 2.49
N TYR A 34 12.18 -15.30 3.71
CA TYR A 34 11.23 -14.92 4.77
C TYR A 34 11.29 -13.44 5.16
N GLN A 35 12.51 -12.88 5.24
CA GLN A 35 12.69 -11.46 5.55
C GLN A 35 12.15 -10.57 4.42
N ALA A 36 12.37 -10.98 3.17
CA ALA A 36 11.85 -10.28 2.01
C ALA A 36 10.32 -10.31 1.95
N SER A 37 9.69 -11.46 2.21
CA SER A 37 8.23 -11.61 2.22
C SER A 37 7.57 -10.77 3.32
N ILE A 38 8.12 -10.80 4.54
CA ILE A 38 7.62 -9.98 5.65
C ILE A 38 7.74 -8.50 5.30
N LEU A 39 8.89 -8.09 4.77
CA LEU A 39 9.13 -6.69 4.40
C LEU A 39 8.22 -6.25 3.25
N TYR A 40 7.97 -7.11 2.26
CA TYR A 40 7.01 -6.85 1.19
C TYR A 40 5.61 -6.59 1.74
N ILE A 41 5.11 -7.44 2.63
CA ILE A 41 3.79 -7.25 3.26
C ILE A 41 3.75 -5.95 4.06
N MET A 42 4.81 -5.63 4.83
CA MET A 42 4.91 -4.38 5.58
C MET A 42 4.91 -3.15 4.65
N ILE A 43 5.60 -3.22 3.51
CA ILE A 43 5.57 -2.17 2.48
C ILE A 43 4.15 -2.03 1.91
N CYS A 44 3.49 -3.13 1.53
CA CYS A 44 2.12 -3.09 1.01
C CYS A 44 1.16 -2.41 1.99
N LEU A 45 1.21 -2.79 3.28
CA LEU A 45 0.33 -2.21 4.30
C LEU A 45 0.64 -0.74 4.57
N SER A 46 1.92 -0.36 4.66
CA SER A 46 2.32 1.03 4.91
C SER A 46 1.98 1.95 3.73
N LEU A 47 2.24 1.52 2.49
CA LEU A 47 1.85 2.29 1.30
C LEU A 47 0.32 2.40 1.18
N SER A 48 -0.41 1.32 1.45
CA SER A 48 -1.88 1.36 1.46
C SER A 48 -2.41 2.37 2.47
N TYR A 49 -1.85 2.38 3.69
CA TYR A 49 -2.19 3.36 4.71
C TYR A 49 -1.91 4.80 4.25
N LEU A 50 -0.73 5.04 3.68
CA LEU A 50 -0.33 6.37 3.19
C LEU A 50 -1.25 6.87 2.08
N VAL A 51 -1.55 6.03 1.09
CA VAL A 51 -2.41 6.39 -0.04
C VAL A 51 -3.86 6.62 0.43
N VAL A 52 -4.39 5.76 1.31
CA VAL A 52 -5.74 5.97 1.87
C VAL A 52 -5.81 7.26 2.67
N ASN A 53 -4.85 7.54 3.55
CA ASN A 53 -4.84 8.79 4.31
C ASN A 53 -4.67 10.00 3.39
N PHE A 54 -3.84 9.93 2.35
CA PHE A 54 -3.75 10.99 1.34
C PHE A 54 -5.11 11.30 0.72
N PHE A 55 -5.87 10.29 0.29
CA PHE A 55 -7.21 10.51 -0.25
C PHE A 55 -8.19 11.06 0.78
N MET A 56 -8.15 10.59 2.02
CA MET A 56 -8.98 11.11 3.11
C MET A 56 -8.68 12.59 3.36
N ASP A 57 -7.41 12.96 3.47
CA ASP A 57 -6.98 14.35 3.67
C ASP A 57 -7.37 15.21 2.47
N PHE A 58 -7.16 14.70 1.25
CA PHE A 58 -7.56 15.38 0.02
C PHE A 58 -9.06 15.66 -0.01
N PHE A 59 -9.91 14.69 0.36
CA PHE A 59 -11.36 14.88 0.42
C PHE A 59 -11.78 15.88 1.48
N ASN A 60 -11.13 15.87 2.65
CA ASN A 60 -11.38 16.83 3.72
C ASN A 60 -11.00 18.26 3.30
N TYR A 61 -9.84 18.45 2.66
CA TYR A 61 -9.39 19.78 2.21
C TYR A 61 -10.24 20.34 1.06
N THR A 62 -10.70 19.46 0.17
CA THR A 62 -11.57 19.85 -0.95
C THR A 62 -13.03 20.02 -0.54
N LYS A 63 -13.38 19.71 0.72
CA LYS A 63 -14.76 19.72 1.25
C LYS A 63 -15.73 18.89 0.41
N ILE A 64 -15.21 17.82 -0.21
CA ILE A 64 -16.04 16.83 -0.91
C ILE A 64 -16.85 16.01 0.10
N ILE A 65 -16.33 15.93 1.33
CA ILE A 65 -16.94 15.35 2.53
C ILE A 65 -16.78 16.41 3.64
#